data_AF-A0A0F9Q3P3-F1
#
_entry.id   AF-A0A0F9Q3P3-F1
#
_cell.length_a   1.000
_cell.length_b   1.000
_cell.length_c   1.000
_cell.angle_alpha   90.00
_cell.angle_beta   90.00
_cell.angle_gamma   90.00
#
_symmetry.space_group_name_H-M   'P 1'
#
loop_
_entity.id
_entity.type
_entity.pdbx_description
1 polymer ?
#
loop_
_entity_poly.entity_id
_entity_poly.type
_entity_poly.pdbx_seq_one_letter_code
_entity_poly.pdbx_strand_id
1 'polypeptide(L)'
;MTDITIATHNGNFHADDVFSIAALKSIFPSFKLIRTRDLELIAKADVVIDVGGEYDAETDRFDHHQRGGAGERENGIPYSSFGLVWQKYGVQICQGNQSVANALDAGLVSTIDAIDCGHVEGVSQGISLSQTISMFNPTWQEDSDFDHCFDEAVEFASRVLTRFIAAANGGISAKAIVAKAIDNAEDPRVIVLEKYTPWKKTVHALSQDALYMVYPSQTGQWRIQTVPVEPGSFEDRKSLPKQWAGLSDKALQEVTGIDDAMFCHNGLFIAGAASFESTMKMATIALDQS
;
A
#
# COMPACT_ATOMS: atom_id res chain seq x y z
N MET A 1 -31.57 19.22 3.91
CA MET A 1 -30.17 19.44 3.49
C MET A 1 -30.16 19.15 2.01
N THR A 2 -29.74 20.09 1.18
CA THR A 2 -29.52 19.81 -0.24
C THR A 2 -28.36 18.84 -0.35
N ASP A 3 -28.55 17.72 -1.04
CA ASP A 3 -27.47 16.78 -1.33
C ASP A 3 -26.40 17.51 -2.15
N ILE A 4 -25.14 17.40 -1.72
CA ILE A 4 -23.97 17.90 -2.46
C ILE A 4 -24.00 17.28 -3.86
N THR A 5 -23.76 18.09 -4.90
CA THR A 5 -23.64 17.61 -6.27
C THR A 5 -22.17 17.58 -6.67
N ILE A 6 -21.68 16.41 -7.06
CA ILE A 6 -20.33 16.20 -7.57
C ILE A 6 -20.42 15.92 -9.07
N ALA A 7 -19.64 16.64 -9.88
CA ALA A 7 -19.55 16.40 -11.31
C ALA A 7 -18.18 15.83 -11.70
N THR A 8 -18.16 14.83 -12.58
CA THR A 8 -16.96 14.35 -13.28
C THR A 8 -17.30 14.06 -14.74
N HIS A 9 -16.33 13.73 -15.59
CA HIS A 9 -16.59 13.43 -16.99
C HIS A 9 -17.33 12.10 -17.19
N ASN A 10 -18.06 11.97 -18.30
CA ASN A 10 -18.74 10.74 -18.71
C ASN A 10 -17.90 9.89 -19.70
N GLY A 11 -18.39 8.70 -20.05
CA GLY A 11 -17.71 7.78 -20.97
C GLY A 11 -16.57 7.01 -20.31
N ASN A 12 -15.49 6.76 -21.05
CA ASN A 12 -14.30 6.10 -20.51
C ASN A 12 -13.78 6.84 -19.29
N PHE A 13 -13.43 6.08 -18.25
CA PHE A 13 -12.91 6.55 -16.97
C PHE A 13 -11.55 5.98 -16.64
N HIS A 14 -10.85 6.64 -15.73
CA HIS A 14 -9.48 6.36 -15.33
C HIS A 14 -9.42 6.08 -13.83
N ALA A 15 -8.23 5.79 -13.32
CA ALA A 15 -8.06 5.70 -11.88
C ALA A 15 -8.16 7.06 -11.19
N ASP A 16 -7.87 8.16 -11.89
CA ASP A 16 -7.91 9.50 -11.34
C ASP A 16 -9.30 9.90 -10.86
N ASP A 17 -10.27 9.92 -11.76
CA ASP A 17 -11.67 10.25 -11.45
C ASP A 17 -12.31 9.21 -10.52
N VAL A 18 -12.05 7.91 -10.72
CA VAL A 18 -12.57 6.84 -9.86
C VAL A 18 -12.08 6.96 -8.41
N PHE A 19 -10.77 7.13 -8.19
CA PHE A 19 -10.23 7.26 -6.82
C PHE A 19 -10.57 8.61 -6.18
N SER A 20 -10.74 9.67 -6.97
CA SER A 20 -11.28 10.95 -6.49
C SER A 20 -12.69 10.77 -5.90
N ILE A 21 -13.60 10.11 -6.61
CA ILE A 21 -14.95 9.84 -6.09
C ILE A 21 -14.90 8.91 -4.87
N ALA A 22 -14.09 7.86 -4.90
CA ALA A 22 -13.91 6.95 -3.77
C ALA A 22 -13.41 7.67 -2.50
N ALA A 23 -12.49 8.62 -2.65
CA ALA A 23 -11.99 9.46 -1.56
C ALA A 23 -13.09 10.39 -1.01
N LEU A 24 -13.84 11.05 -1.89
CA LEU A 24 -14.90 11.99 -1.50
C LEU A 24 -16.09 11.33 -0.80
N LYS A 25 -16.35 10.03 -1.01
CA LYS A 25 -17.31 9.25 -0.20
C LYS A 25 -16.96 9.22 1.29
N SER A 26 -15.69 9.42 1.66
CA SER A 26 -15.26 9.53 3.06
C SER A 26 -15.47 10.93 3.65
N ILE A 27 -15.69 11.94 2.80
CA ILE A 27 -15.88 13.34 3.17
C ILE A 27 -17.37 13.70 3.19
N PHE A 28 -18.10 13.28 2.16
CA PHE A 28 -19.51 13.56 1.97
C PHE A 28 -20.31 12.26 2.14
N PRO A 29 -21.06 12.09 3.26
CA PRO A 29 -21.82 10.86 3.53
C PRO A 29 -22.93 10.56 2.52
N SER A 30 -23.41 11.60 1.81
CA SER A 30 -24.40 11.53 0.74
C SER A 30 -24.09 12.63 -0.27
N PHE A 31 -24.09 12.28 -1.56
CA PHE A 31 -23.99 13.24 -2.65
C PHE A 31 -24.67 12.66 -3.89
N LYS A 32 -25.06 13.55 -4.80
CA LYS A 32 -25.50 13.22 -6.15
C LYS A 32 -24.29 13.29 -7.08
N LEU A 33 -23.92 12.18 -7.68
CA LEU A 33 -22.92 12.15 -8.75
C LEU A 33 -23.57 12.48 -10.09
N ILE A 34 -22.93 13.33 -10.88
CA ILE A 34 -23.29 13.62 -12.27
C ILE A 34 -22.06 13.37 -13.14
N ARG A 35 -22.15 12.44 -14.09
CA ARG A 35 -21.12 12.21 -15.10
C ARG A 35 -21.49 12.95 -16.38
N THR A 36 -20.74 14.00 -16.75
CA THR A 36 -21.11 14.89 -17.85
C THR A 36 -19.93 15.69 -18.40
N ARG A 37 -20.06 16.19 -19.62
CA ARG A 37 -19.21 17.25 -20.21
C ARG A 37 -19.99 18.53 -20.52
N ASP A 38 -21.25 18.61 -20.06
CA ASP A 38 -22.07 19.81 -20.18
C ASP A 38 -21.59 20.89 -19.20
N LEU A 39 -21.07 21.97 -19.75
CA LEU A 39 -20.50 23.08 -18.97
C LEU A 39 -21.52 23.76 -18.05
N GLU A 40 -22.80 23.80 -18.42
CA GLU A 40 -23.83 24.39 -17.56
C GLU A 40 -24.14 23.51 -16.34
N LEU A 41 -24.08 22.18 -16.50
CA LEU A 41 -24.23 21.26 -15.38
C LEU A 41 -23.00 21.28 -14.48
N ILE A 42 -21.80 21.32 -15.06
CA ILE A 42 -20.52 21.42 -14.33
C ILE A 42 -20.48 22.70 -13.50
N ALA A 43 -20.83 23.85 -14.09
CA ALA A 43 -20.82 25.13 -13.38
C ALA A 43 -21.76 25.19 -12.18
N LYS A 44 -22.83 24.38 -12.18
CA LYS A 44 -23.82 24.28 -11.08
C LYS A 44 -23.45 23.26 -10.01
N ALA A 45 -22.45 22.41 -10.24
CA ALA A 45 -22.02 21.41 -9.27
C ALA A 45 -21.28 22.06 -8.09
N ASP A 46 -21.41 21.47 -6.91
CA ASP A 46 -20.71 21.92 -5.70
C ASP A 46 -19.23 21.52 -5.74
N VAL A 47 -18.94 20.31 -6.24
CA VAL A 47 -17.58 19.79 -6.44
C VAL A 47 -17.42 19.33 -7.88
N VAL A 48 -16.28 19.61 -8.51
CA VAL A 48 -15.98 19.23 -9.89
C VAL A 48 -14.62 18.53 -9.94
N ILE A 49 -14.58 17.38 -10.61
CA ILE A 49 -13.44 16.48 -10.70
C ILE A 49 -13.15 16.22 -12.17
N ASP A 50 -11.90 16.34 -12.59
CA ASP A 50 -11.40 15.89 -13.90
C ASP A 50 -12.15 16.43 -15.13
N VAL A 51 -12.82 17.57 -14.97
CA VAL A 51 -13.57 18.25 -16.01
C VAL A 51 -13.73 19.73 -15.66
N GLY A 52 -13.99 20.57 -16.67
CA GLY A 52 -14.26 22.01 -16.47
C GLY A 52 -13.08 22.93 -16.76
N GLY A 53 -11.86 22.39 -16.83
CA GLY A 53 -10.64 23.11 -17.22
C GLY A 53 -10.18 24.12 -16.19
N GLU A 54 -10.37 23.84 -14.89
CA GLU A 54 -10.04 24.73 -13.79
C GLU A 54 -9.63 23.96 -12.53
N TYR A 55 -8.54 24.41 -11.90
CA TYR A 55 -8.19 24.05 -10.53
C TYR A 55 -8.37 25.24 -9.60
N ASP A 56 -9.23 25.09 -8.60
CA ASP A 56 -9.39 25.98 -7.47
C ASP A 56 -9.86 25.17 -6.25
N ALA A 57 -8.95 25.00 -5.29
CA ALA A 57 -9.22 24.26 -4.06
C ALA A 57 -10.26 24.95 -3.17
N GLU A 58 -10.43 26.27 -3.23
CA GLU A 58 -11.39 26.98 -2.38
C GLU A 58 -12.84 26.79 -2.85
N THR A 59 -13.02 26.59 -4.17
CA THR A 59 -14.34 26.37 -4.80
C THR A 59 -14.56 24.92 -5.24
N ASP A 60 -13.72 23.99 -4.76
CA ASP A 60 -13.82 22.55 -5.00
C ASP A 60 -13.84 22.20 -6.51
N ARG A 61 -12.96 22.86 -7.26
CA ARG A 61 -12.67 22.57 -8.67
C ARG A 61 -11.33 21.86 -8.75
N PHE A 62 -11.33 20.60 -9.15
CA PHE A 62 -10.16 19.73 -9.19
C PHE A 62 -9.99 19.14 -10.58
N ASP A 63 -9.68 19.99 -11.57
CA ASP A 63 -9.24 19.55 -12.89
C ASP A 63 -7.74 19.84 -13.07
N HIS A 64 -7.07 19.06 -13.91
CA HIS A 64 -5.66 19.21 -14.26
C HIS A 64 -5.43 19.44 -15.76
N HIS A 65 -6.48 19.38 -16.58
CA HIS A 65 -6.41 19.51 -18.04
C HIS A 65 -6.17 20.95 -18.54
N GLN A 66 -6.30 21.96 -17.68
CA GLN A 66 -6.09 23.36 -18.04
C GLN A 66 -4.68 23.65 -18.55
N ARG A 67 -4.56 24.73 -19.33
CA ARG A 67 -3.26 25.20 -19.80
C ARG A 67 -2.36 25.55 -18.61
N GLY A 68 -1.24 24.84 -18.48
CA GLY A 68 -0.31 25.00 -17.36
C GLY A 68 -0.47 23.97 -16.25
N GLY A 69 -1.47 23.08 -16.34
CA GLY A 69 -1.72 22.03 -15.35
C GLY A 69 -2.25 22.56 -14.02
N ALA A 70 -2.20 21.70 -12.99
CA ALA A 70 -2.60 22.03 -11.61
C ALA A 70 -1.40 22.08 -10.63
N GLY A 71 -0.19 22.27 -11.17
CA GLY A 71 1.05 22.21 -10.41
C GLY A 71 1.59 20.79 -10.23
N GLU A 72 2.67 20.67 -9.45
CA GLU A 72 3.42 19.43 -9.24
C GLU A 72 3.97 19.34 -7.82
N ARG A 73 4.29 18.11 -7.40
CA ARG A 73 5.00 17.81 -6.14
C ARG A 73 6.45 18.28 -6.23
N GLU A 74 7.12 18.38 -5.08
CA GLU A 74 8.56 18.72 -5.02
C GLU A 74 9.47 17.76 -5.82
N ASN A 75 9.03 16.52 -6.03
CA ASN A 75 9.74 15.53 -6.85
C ASN A 75 9.40 15.61 -8.35
N GLY A 76 8.66 16.62 -8.79
CA GLY A 76 8.29 16.86 -10.18
C GLY A 76 7.09 16.05 -10.69
N ILE A 77 6.47 15.21 -9.86
CA ILE A 77 5.26 14.48 -10.27
C ILE A 77 4.08 15.47 -10.31
N PRO A 78 3.47 15.71 -11.49
CA PRO A 78 2.30 16.57 -11.62
C PRO A 78 1.10 16.02 -10.85
N TYR A 79 0.18 16.90 -10.44
CA TYR A 79 -1.09 16.48 -9.84
C TYR A 79 -2.14 16.22 -10.91
N SER A 80 -2.79 15.06 -10.82
CA SER A 80 -4.11 14.82 -11.42
C SER A 80 -5.21 15.12 -10.39
N SER A 81 -6.48 14.95 -10.74
CA SER A 81 -7.62 15.33 -9.88
C SER A 81 -7.60 14.63 -8.53
N PHE A 82 -7.20 13.36 -8.47
CA PHE A 82 -7.07 12.59 -7.23
C PHE A 82 -6.00 13.18 -6.32
N GLY A 83 -4.85 13.55 -6.88
CA GLY A 83 -3.83 14.33 -6.20
C GLY A 83 -4.34 15.60 -5.58
N LEU A 84 -5.10 16.40 -6.33
CA LEU A 84 -5.65 17.68 -5.87
C LEU A 84 -6.70 17.49 -4.76
N VAL A 85 -7.59 16.50 -4.91
CA VAL A 85 -8.52 16.07 -3.86
C VAL A 85 -7.74 15.64 -2.62
N TRP A 86 -6.66 14.88 -2.78
CA TRP A 86 -5.85 14.40 -1.68
C TRP A 86 -5.10 15.51 -0.95
N GLN A 87 -4.62 16.53 -1.66
CA GLN A 87 -4.02 17.71 -1.04
C GLN A 87 -5.00 18.41 -0.10
N LYS A 88 -6.27 18.58 -0.51
CA LYS A 88 -7.28 19.25 0.32
C LYS A 88 -7.82 18.34 1.44
N TYR A 89 -8.16 17.10 1.11
CA TYR A 89 -8.96 16.24 1.99
C TYR A 89 -8.20 15.04 2.57
N GLY A 90 -6.99 14.72 2.10
CA GLY A 90 -6.27 13.49 2.45
C GLY A 90 -6.05 13.31 3.95
N VAL A 91 -5.74 14.39 4.67
CA VAL A 91 -5.59 14.36 6.14
C VAL A 91 -6.92 14.07 6.83
N GLN A 92 -8.02 14.67 6.37
CA GLN A 92 -9.35 14.42 6.90
C GLN A 92 -9.81 12.98 6.62
N ILE A 93 -9.58 12.48 5.40
CA ILE A 93 -9.83 11.07 5.02
C ILE A 93 -9.06 10.12 5.95
N CYS A 94 -7.85 10.50 6.34
CA CYS A 94 -7.01 9.76 7.28
C CYS A 94 -7.30 10.08 8.75
N GLN A 95 -8.50 10.59 9.08
CA GLN A 95 -8.94 10.90 10.45
C GLN A 95 -8.01 11.86 11.22
N GLY A 96 -7.41 12.82 10.51
CA GLY A 96 -6.48 13.79 11.08
C GLY A 96 -5.02 13.29 11.18
N ASN A 97 -4.71 12.08 10.73
CA ASN A 97 -3.36 11.53 10.82
C ASN A 97 -2.51 11.89 9.59
N GLN A 98 -1.69 12.94 9.73
CA GLN A 98 -0.78 13.42 8.67
C GLN A 98 0.21 12.34 8.20
N SER A 99 0.73 11.51 9.10
CA SER A 99 1.72 10.48 8.72
C SER A 99 1.09 9.40 7.82
N VAL A 100 -0.18 9.07 8.07
CA VAL A 100 -0.95 8.15 7.21
C VAL A 100 -1.22 8.81 5.86
N ALA A 101 -1.68 10.06 5.85
CA ALA A 101 -1.95 10.80 4.63
C ALA A 101 -0.70 10.90 3.72
N ASN A 102 0.47 11.21 4.30
CA ASN A 102 1.75 11.27 3.59
C ASN A 102 2.17 9.89 3.04
N ALA A 103 1.94 8.83 3.82
CA ALA A 103 2.27 7.47 3.37
C ALA A 103 1.37 7.02 2.21
N LEU A 104 0.12 7.45 2.18
CA LEU A 104 -0.80 7.19 1.06
C LEU A 104 -0.48 8.06 -0.15
N ASP A 105 -0.13 9.33 0.06
CA ASP A 105 0.27 10.21 -1.04
C ASP A 105 1.45 9.59 -1.80
N ALA A 106 2.52 9.23 -1.09
CA ALA A 106 3.71 8.64 -1.69
C ALA A 106 3.53 7.20 -2.24
N GLY A 107 2.55 6.45 -1.73
CA GLY A 107 2.40 5.02 -2.02
C GLY A 107 1.27 4.68 -2.99
N LEU A 108 0.28 5.56 -3.14
CA LEU A 108 -0.93 5.33 -3.93
C LEU A 108 -1.24 6.52 -4.82
N VAL A 109 -1.41 7.71 -4.22
CA VAL A 109 -1.92 8.90 -4.92
C VAL A 109 -0.93 9.36 -5.99
N SER A 110 0.31 9.64 -5.61
CA SER A 110 1.34 10.10 -6.55
C SER A 110 1.61 9.12 -7.69
N THR A 111 1.39 7.82 -7.46
CA THR A 111 1.54 6.79 -8.48
C THR A 111 0.39 6.82 -9.50
N ILE A 112 -0.84 7.04 -9.03
CA ILE A 112 -1.99 7.23 -9.92
C ILE A 112 -1.81 8.53 -10.71
N ASP A 113 -1.48 9.64 -10.04
CA ASP A 113 -1.24 10.93 -10.67
C ASP A 113 -0.15 10.86 -11.76
N ALA A 114 0.96 10.19 -11.46
CA ALA A 114 2.05 10.04 -12.42
C ALA A 114 1.62 9.28 -13.68
N ILE A 115 0.80 8.23 -13.54
CA ILE A 115 0.29 7.47 -14.69
C ILE A 115 -0.67 8.34 -15.50
N ASP A 116 -1.61 8.98 -14.82
CA ASP A 116 -2.67 9.76 -15.43
C ASP A 116 -2.14 10.98 -16.20
N CYS A 117 -1.18 11.69 -15.60
CA CYS A 117 -0.50 12.81 -16.24
C CYS A 117 0.59 12.40 -17.26
N GLY A 118 0.77 11.10 -17.53
CA GLY A 118 1.78 10.60 -18.47
C GLY A 118 3.23 10.87 -18.04
N HIS A 119 3.48 11.00 -16.73
CA HIS A 119 4.79 11.24 -16.13
C HIS A 119 5.59 9.95 -15.84
N VAL A 120 5.10 8.79 -16.31
CA VAL A 120 5.80 7.51 -16.15
C VAL A 120 6.83 7.30 -17.27
N GLU A 121 8.03 6.84 -16.90
CA GLU A 121 9.09 6.51 -17.85
C GLU A 121 9.06 5.03 -18.28
N GLY A 122 9.44 4.77 -19.53
CA GLY A 122 9.62 3.42 -20.05
C GLY A 122 8.32 2.69 -20.43
N VAL A 123 8.45 1.39 -20.71
CA VAL A 123 7.32 0.54 -21.05
C VAL A 123 6.73 -0.02 -19.76
N SER A 124 5.43 0.15 -19.55
CA SER A 124 4.72 -0.46 -18.42
C SER A 124 4.97 -1.97 -18.37
N GLN A 125 5.40 -2.47 -17.21
CA GLN A 125 5.61 -3.90 -16.96
C GLN A 125 4.58 -4.41 -15.97
N GLY A 126 3.92 -5.52 -16.30
CA GLY A 126 2.88 -6.11 -15.46
C GLY A 126 1.55 -5.34 -15.51
N ILE A 127 0.67 -5.64 -14.55
CA ILE A 127 -0.65 -5.01 -14.42
C ILE A 127 -0.59 -3.96 -13.32
N SER A 128 -0.91 -2.71 -13.65
CA SER A 128 -0.98 -1.63 -12.66
C SER A 128 -2.40 -1.49 -12.06
N LEU A 129 -2.51 -0.77 -10.94
CA LEU A 129 -3.83 -0.44 -10.38
C LEU A 129 -4.65 0.44 -11.34
N SER A 130 -4.02 1.41 -12.03
CA SER A 130 -4.70 2.22 -13.03
C SER A 130 -5.20 1.40 -14.22
N GLN A 131 -4.39 0.45 -14.69
CA GLN A 131 -4.84 -0.52 -15.69
C GLN A 131 -5.98 -1.39 -15.17
N THR A 132 -5.95 -1.76 -13.88
CA THR A 132 -7.00 -2.57 -13.26
C THR A 132 -8.33 -1.83 -13.21
N ILE A 133 -8.32 -0.53 -12.87
CA ILE A 133 -9.52 0.32 -12.98
C ILE A 133 -9.96 0.44 -14.44
N SER A 134 -9.02 0.64 -15.37
CA SER A 134 -9.36 0.74 -16.79
C SER A 134 -10.06 -0.50 -17.33
N MET A 135 -9.84 -1.70 -16.76
CA MET A 135 -10.52 -2.93 -17.15
C MET A 135 -12.01 -2.98 -16.79
N PHE A 136 -12.50 -2.07 -15.94
CA PHE A 136 -13.94 -1.92 -15.70
C PHE A 136 -14.64 -1.16 -16.83
N ASN A 137 -13.92 -0.44 -17.70
CA ASN A 137 -14.55 0.22 -18.83
C ASN A 137 -15.11 -0.84 -19.81
N PRO A 138 -16.34 -0.64 -20.32
CA PRO A 138 -16.86 -1.42 -21.43
C PRO A 138 -15.90 -1.49 -22.61
N THR A 139 -15.75 -2.69 -23.17
CA THR A 139 -15.05 -2.86 -24.43
C THR A 139 -15.94 -2.45 -25.60
N TRP A 140 -15.33 -2.22 -26.77
CA TRP A 140 -16.06 -1.89 -28.00
C TRP A 140 -17.04 -2.98 -28.49
N GLN A 141 -16.97 -4.19 -27.92
CA GLN A 141 -17.83 -5.32 -28.26
C GLN A 141 -18.98 -5.52 -27.27
N GLU A 142 -19.05 -4.73 -26.20
CA GLU A 142 -20.06 -4.84 -25.15
C GLU A 142 -21.10 -3.75 -25.30
N ASP A 143 -22.36 -4.12 -25.09
CA ASP A 143 -23.47 -3.17 -24.92
C ASP A 143 -23.66 -2.94 -23.41
N SER A 144 -22.72 -2.20 -22.81
CA SER A 144 -22.68 -1.93 -21.38
C SER A 144 -22.79 -0.43 -21.10
N ASP A 145 -23.34 -0.11 -19.94
CA ASP A 145 -23.47 1.25 -19.46
C ASP A 145 -22.20 1.70 -18.72
N PHE A 146 -21.56 2.75 -19.24
CA PHE A 146 -20.35 3.32 -18.64
C PHE A 146 -20.57 3.79 -17.21
N ASP A 147 -21.77 4.29 -16.87
CA ASP A 147 -22.06 4.82 -15.54
C ASP A 147 -22.20 3.69 -14.52
N HIS A 148 -22.89 2.61 -14.89
CA HIS A 148 -22.91 1.40 -14.06
C HIS A 148 -21.51 0.82 -13.81
N CYS A 149 -20.69 0.69 -14.86
CA CYS A 149 -19.32 0.19 -14.73
C CYS A 149 -18.43 1.11 -13.89
N PHE A 150 -18.64 2.42 -13.96
CA PHE A 150 -17.95 3.40 -13.13
C PHE A 150 -18.29 3.22 -11.65
N ASP A 151 -19.58 3.01 -11.33
CA ASP A 151 -20.00 2.76 -9.95
C ASP A 151 -19.34 1.50 -9.38
N GLU A 152 -19.24 0.42 -10.16
CA GLU A 152 -18.51 -0.80 -9.76
C GLU A 152 -17.02 -0.53 -9.51
N ALA A 153 -16.38 0.26 -10.38
CA ALA A 153 -14.98 0.65 -10.22
C ALA A 153 -14.77 1.51 -8.95
N VAL A 154 -15.70 2.42 -8.64
CA VAL A 154 -15.67 3.25 -7.43
C VAL A 154 -15.84 2.41 -6.17
N GLU A 155 -16.73 1.41 -6.16
CA GLU A 155 -16.87 0.49 -5.02
C GLU A 155 -15.58 -0.30 -4.78
N PHE A 156 -14.97 -0.82 -5.85
CA PHE A 156 -13.67 -1.48 -5.79
C PHE A 156 -12.58 -0.54 -5.25
N ALA A 157 -12.45 0.66 -5.82
CA ALA A 157 -11.46 1.66 -5.40
C ALA A 157 -11.67 2.09 -3.94
N SER A 158 -12.91 2.24 -3.49
CA SER A 158 -13.26 2.56 -2.10
C SER A 158 -12.75 1.49 -1.14
N ARG A 159 -12.90 0.21 -1.50
CA ARG A 159 -12.37 -0.90 -0.72
C ARG A 159 -10.85 -0.91 -0.70
N VAL A 160 -10.22 -0.68 -1.84
CA VAL A 160 -8.75 -0.61 -1.97
C VAL A 160 -8.19 0.54 -1.13
N LEU A 161 -8.73 1.74 -1.26
CA LEU A 161 -8.34 2.93 -0.49
C LEU A 161 -8.44 2.66 1.02
N THR A 162 -9.55 2.08 1.49
CA THR A 162 -9.73 1.68 2.90
C THR A 162 -8.61 0.74 3.37
N ARG A 163 -8.18 -0.20 2.53
CA ARG A 163 -7.09 -1.13 2.86
C ARG A 163 -5.73 -0.45 2.86
N PHE A 164 -5.46 0.51 1.97
CA PHE A 164 -4.25 1.34 2.01
C PHE A 164 -4.18 2.16 3.30
N ILE A 165 -5.28 2.82 3.70
CA ILE A 165 -5.38 3.55 4.97
C ILE A 165 -5.09 2.61 6.16
N ALA A 166 -5.72 1.43 6.20
CA ALA A 166 -5.51 0.47 7.28
C ALA A 166 -4.07 -0.06 7.32
N ALA A 167 -3.45 -0.33 6.17
CA ALA A 167 -2.07 -0.80 6.08
C ALA A 167 -1.07 0.28 6.55
N ALA A 168 -1.27 1.54 6.15
CA ALA A 168 -0.44 2.66 6.59
C ALA A 168 -0.56 2.89 8.10
N ASN A 169 -1.78 2.89 8.65
CA ASN A 169 -2.01 2.94 10.10
C ASN A 169 -1.31 1.79 10.84
N GLY A 170 -1.44 0.56 10.34
CA GLY A 170 -0.75 -0.61 10.89
C GLY A 170 0.77 -0.47 10.88
N GLY A 171 1.35 0.05 9.78
CA GLY A 171 2.78 0.29 9.67
C GLY A 171 3.32 1.38 10.61
N ILE A 172 2.58 2.49 10.77
CA ILE A 172 2.97 3.58 11.65
C ILE A 172 2.89 3.16 13.11
N SER A 173 1.82 2.48 13.51
CA SER A 173 1.67 1.95 14.87
C SER A 173 2.69 0.85 15.19
N ALA A 174 3.10 0.07 14.19
CA ALA A 174 4.16 -0.92 14.29
C ALA A 174 5.54 -0.32 14.59
N LYS A 175 5.82 0.91 14.11
CA LYS A 175 7.16 1.52 14.20
C LYS A 175 7.70 1.56 15.62
N ALA A 176 6.89 2.00 16.58
CA ALA A 176 7.31 2.11 17.99
C ALA A 176 7.57 0.72 18.62
N ILE A 177 6.77 -0.28 18.27
CA ILE A 177 6.93 -1.65 18.76
C ILE A 177 8.26 -2.23 18.26
N VAL A 178 8.54 -2.06 16.96
CA VAL A 178 9.74 -2.61 16.33
C VAL A 178 10.99 -1.84 16.79
N ALA A 179 10.93 -0.52 16.92
CA ALA A 179 12.03 0.28 17.47
C ALA A 179 12.39 -0.18 18.88
N LYS A 180 11.39 -0.33 19.76
CA LYS A 180 11.59 -0.84 21.12
C LYS A 180 12.17 -2.26 21.14
N ALA A 181 11.74 -3.13 20.22
CA ALA A 181 12.29 -4.47 20.11
C ALA A 181 13.76 -4.47 19.65
N ILE A 182 14.15 -3.53 18.79
CA ILE A 182 15.54 -3.33 18.39
C ILE A 182 16.37 -2.85 19.59
N ASP A 183 15.90 -1.83 20.31
CA ASP A 183 16.62 -1.26 21.46
C ASP A 183 16.81 -2.27 22.60
N ASN A 184 15.85 -3.19 22.77
CA ASN A 184 15.87 -4.20 23.83
C ASN A 184 16.49 -5.54 23.39
N ALA A 185 16.98 -5.66 22.15
CA ALA A 185 17.53 -6.91 21.66
C ALA A 185 18.81 -7.28 22.44
N GLU A 186 18.85 -8.50 22.98
CA GLU A 186 20.03 -9.02 23.68
C GLU A 186 21.22 -9.20 22.71
N ASP A 187 20.94 -9.68 21.50
CA ASP A 187 21.87 -9.68 20.36
C ASP A 187 21.28 -8.79 19.26
N PRO A 188 21.95 -7.70 18.85
CA PRO A 188 21.43 -6.77 17.84
C PRO A 188 21.19 -7.43 16.46
N ARG A 189 21.72 -8.64 16.24
CA ARG A 189 21.51 -9.42 15.02
C ARG A 189 20.18 -10.20 15.02
N VAL A 190 19.53 -10.39 16.18
CA VAL A 190 18.28 -11.15 16.32
C VAL A 190 17.25 -10.33 17.07
N ILE A 191 16.22 -9.88 16.35
CA ILE A 191 15.17 -9.02 16.93
C ILE A 191 13.92 -9.85 17.18
N VAL A 192 13.43 -9.85 18.42
CA VAL A 192 12.24 -10.60 18.84
C VAL A 192 11.02 -9.69 18.91
N LEU A 193 9.90 -10.11 18.31
CA LEU A 193 8.60 -9.46 18.45
C LEU A 193 7.63 -10.42 19.15
N GLU A 194 7.01 -9.97 20.24
CA GLU A 194 6.02 -10.76 21.01
C GLU A 194 4.74 -11.08 20.21
N LYS A 195 4.49 -10.33 19.13
CA LYS A 195 3.42 -10.59 18.16
C LYS A 195 3.87 -10.18 16.77
N TYR A 196 3.37 -10.86 15.74
CA TYR A 196 3.62 -10.43 14.36
C TYR A 196 3.23 -8.97 14.18
N THR A 197 4.21 -8.17 13.75
CA THR A 197 4.11 -6.74 13.54
C THR A 197 4.88 -6.42 12.26
N PRO A 198 4.34 -5.62 11.31
CA PRO A 198 5.09 -5.22 10.12
C PRO A 198 6.42 -4.56 10.49
N TRP A 199 7.54 -5.21 10.19
CA TRP A 199 8.85 -4.83 10.74
C TRP A 199 9.86 -4.34 9.71
N LYS A 200 9.77 -4.81 8.46
CA LYS A 200 10.80 -4.60 7.41
C LYS A 200 11.26 -3.15 7.29
N LYS A 201 10.33 -2.22 7.01
CA LYS A 201 10.66 -0.79 6.87
C LYS A 201 11.39 -0.22 8.09
N THR A 202 10.91 -0.55 9.29
CA THR A 202 11.46 -0.02 10.54
C THR A 202 12.82 -0.63 10.87
N VAL A 203 12.99 -1.95 10.70
CA VAL A 203 14.27 -2.63 10.92
C VAL A 203 15.33 -2.11 9.96
N HIS A 204 15.00 -1.94 8.68
CA HIS A 204 15.93 -1.33 7.72
C HIS A 204 16.32 0.09 8.08
N ALA A 205 15.39 0.89 8.59
CA ALA A 205 15.65 2.27 8.97
C ALA A 205 16.47 2.41 10.26
N LEU A 206 16.31 1.48 11.21
CA LEU A 206 16.85 1.62 12.57
C LEU A 206 17.98 0.65 12.92
N SER A 207 18.17 -0.44 12.17
CA SER A 207 19.18 -1.46 12.48
C SER A 207 20.02 -1.85 11.25
N GLN A 208 21.33 -1.66 11.39
CA GLN A 208 22.32 -2.14 10.42
C GLN A 208 22.72 -3.60 10.69
N ASP A 209 22.60 -4.06 11.93
CA ASP A 209 23.11 -5.36 12.37
C ASP A 209 22.08 -6.48 12.30
N ALA A 210 20.77 -6.17 12.31
CA ALA A 210 19.71 -7.17 12.32
C ALA A 210 19.83 -8.11 11.11
N LEU A 211 19.95 -9.41 11.38
CA LEU A 211 20.01 -10.50 10.40
C LEU A 211 18.73 -11.33 10.41
N TYR A 212 18.14 -11.51 11.60
CA TYR A 212 16.97 -12.35 11.80
C TYR A 212 15.90 -11.66 12.65
N MET A 213 14.65 -11.94 12.32
CA MET A 213 13.46 -11.56 13.08
C MET A 213 12.82 -12.82 13.64
N VAL A 214 12.47 -12.81 14.91
CA VAL A 214 11.77 -13.91 15.58
C VAL A 214 10.41 -13.43 16.07
N TYR A 215 9.34 -14.12 15.70
CA TYR A 215 7.97 -13.72 16.08
C TYR A 215 6.98 -14.90 16.00
N PRO A 216 5.85 -14.85 16.74
CA PRO A 216 4.81 -15.87 16.60
C PRO A 216 3.96 -15.63 15.35
N SER A 217 3.55 -16.72 14.70
CA SER A 217 2.48 -16.72 13.71
C SER A 217 1.14 -16.47 14.38
N GLN A 218 0.11 -16.18 13.58
CA GLN A 218 -1.27 -16.05 14.08
C GLN A 218 -1.81 -17.36 14.67
N THR A 219 -1.21 -18.50 14.33
CA THR A 219 -1.59 -19.84 14.80
C THR A 219 -0.74 -20.31 16.00
N GLY A 220 0.10 -19.43 16.56
CA GLY A 220 0.86 -19.64 17.79
C GLY A 220 2.25 -20.24 17.64
N GLN A 221 2.58 -20.83 16.48
CA GLN A 221 3.94 -21.34 16.23
C GLN A 221 4.90 -20.20 15.94
N TRP A 222 6.18 -20.39 16.20
CA TRP A 222 7.18 -19.34 16.06
C TRP A 222 7.89 -19.41 14.72
N ARG A 223 8.35 -18.25 14.25
CA ARG A 223 9.05 -18.09 12.98
C ARG A 223 10.36 -17.37 13.22
N ILE A 224 11.39 -17.83 12.53
CA ILE A 224 12.60 -17.06 12.26
C ILE A 224 12.56 -16.65 10.79
N GLN A 225 12.65 -15.35 10.52
CA GLN A 225 12.67 -14.79 9.18
C GLN A 225 13.94 -13.94 9.00
N THR A 226 14.59 -14.07 7.85
CA THR A 226 15.76 -13.28 7.48
C THR A 226 15.39 -11.82 7.21
N VAL A 227 16.34 -10.92 7.48
CA VAL A 227 16.26 -9.52 7.07
C VAL A 227 16.85 -9.40 5.65
N PRO A 228 16.08 -8.93 4.65
CA PRO A 228 16.59 -8.76 3.30
C PRO A 228 17.67 -7.66 3.24
N VAL A 229 18.50 -7.65 2.19
CA VAL A 229 19.51 -6.59 2.00
C VAL A 229 18.87 -5.21 1.79
N GLU A 230 17.71 -5.18 1.15
CA GLU A 230 16.88 -3.98 0.98
C GLU A 230 15.38 -4.31 1.02
N PRO A 231 14.50 -3.35 1.35
CA PRO A 231 13.06 -3.58 1.36
C PRO A 231 12.54 -4.03 -0.01
N GLY A 232 12.01 -5.25 -0.09
CA GLY A 232 11.44 -5.82 -1.32
C GLY A 232 12.40 -6.75 -2.07
N SER A 233 13.67 -6.84 -1.68
CA SER A 233 14.61 -7.80 -2.26
C SER A 233 14.36 -9.24 -1.78
N PHE A 234 14.75 -10.19 -2.62
CA PHE A 234 14.80 -11.62 -2.31
C PHE A 234 16.18 -12.07 -1.80
N GLU A 235 17.17 -11.18 -1.79
CA GLU A 235 18.48 -11.42 -1.22
C GLU A 235 18.48 -11.06 0.27
N ASP A 236 18.96 -11.99 1.10
CA ASP A 236 19.01 -11.85 2.55
C ASP A 236 20.36 -11.29 3.01
N ARG A 237 20.39 -10.45 4.05
CA ARG A 237 21.64 -10.06 4.72
C ARG A 237 22.42 -11.28 5.19
N LYS A 238 21.70 -12.31 5.64
CA LYS A 238 22.21 -13.64 5.93
C LYS A 238 21.09 -14.67 5.80
N SER A 239 21.20 -15.58 4.83
CA SER A 239 20.26 -16.70 4.69
C SER A 239 20.35 -17.68 5.87
N LEU A 240 19.31 -18.48 6.08
CA LEU A 240 19.35 -19.61 7.00
C LEU A 240 20.32 -20.70 6.50
N PRO A 241 20.79 -21.62 7.37
CA PRO A 241 21.72 -22.68 6.98
C PRO A 241 21.29 -23.48 5.75
N LYS A 242 22.19 -23.63 4.77
CA LYS A 242 21.92 -24.32 3.50
C LYS A 242 21.38 -25.73 3.67
N GLN A 243 21.85 -26.44 4.69
CA GLN A 243 21.42 -27.79 5.02
C GLN A 243 19.94 -27.88 5.45
N TRP A 244 19.28 -26.77 5.78
CA TRP A 244 17.85 -26.75 6.11
C TRP A 244 16.95 -26.58 4.88
N ALA A 245 17.50 -26.23 3.71
CA ALA A 245 16.73 -25.85 2.53
C ALA A 245 15.67 -26.91 2.18
N GLY A 246 14.39 -26.53 2.27
CA GLY A 246 13.26 -27.35 1.86
C GLY A 246 12.95 -28.52 2.79
N LEU A 247 13.60 -28.61 3.95
CA LEU A 247 13.34 -29.66 4.94
C LEU A 247 12.13 -29.32 5.81
N SER A 248 11.40 -30.36 6.21
CA SER A 248 10.25 -30.28 7.12
C SER A 248 10.26 -31.42 8.12
N ASP A 249 9.63 -31.19 9.27
CA ASP A 249 9.42 -32.13 10.36
C ASP A 249 10.68 -32.95 10.66
N LYS A 250 10.59 -34.28 10.69
CA LYS A 250 11.69 -35.20 11.06
C LYS A 250 13.01 -34.90 10.37
N ALA A 251 12.99 -34.59 9.07
CA ALA A 251 14.23 -34.31 8.34
C ALA A 251 14.90 -33.02 8.83
N LEU A 252 14.10 -31.99 9.14
CA LEU A 252 14.62 -30.75 9.72
C LEU A 252 15.05 -30.96 11.18
N GLN A 253 14.28 -31.71 11.96
CA GLN A 253 14.58 -32.05 13.35
C GLN A 253 15.92 -32.79 13.47
N GLU A 254 16.17 -33.76 12.58
CA GLU A 254 17.43 -34.51 12.53
C GLU A 254 18.65 -33.61 12.25
N VAL A 255 18.53 -32.66 11.32
CA VAL A 255 19.63 -31.74 10.94
C VAL A 255 19.83 -30.62 11.96
N THR A 256 18.77 -30.18 12.63
CA THR A 256 18.81 -29.08 13.62
C THR A 256 19.09 -29.56 15.04
N GLY A 257 18.75 -30.81 15.36
CA GLY A 257 18.69 -31.32 16.74
C GLY A 257 17.55 -30.70 17.56
N ILE A 258 16.50 -30.18 16.92
CA ILE A 258 15.38 -29.48 17.56
C ILE A 258 14.09 -30.26 17.29
N ASP A 259 13.54 -30.92 18.31
CA ASP A 259 12.45 -31.90 18.19
C ASP A 259 11.12 -31.32 17.68
N ASP A 260 10.88 -30.02 17.85
CA ASP A 260 9.67 -29.32 17.41
C ASP A 260 9.92 -28.38 16.22
N ALA A 261 11.05 -28.54 15.51
CA ALA A 261 11.29 -27.88 14.24
C ALA A 261 10.26 -28.38 13.21
N MET A 262 9.66 -27.46 12.45
CA MET A 262 8.52 -27.74 11.58
C MET A 262 8.88 -27.66 10.10
N PHE A 263 9.53 -26.57 9.67
CA PHE A 263 9.90 -26.38 8.27
C PHE A 263 10.99 -25.32 8.11
N CYS A 264 11.70 -25.39 6.99
CA CYS A 264 12.51 -24.31 6.45
C CYS A 264 12.24 -24.19 4.95
N HIS A 265 11.95 -22.97 4.49
CA HIS A 265 11.70 -22.71 3.07
C HIS A 265 12.95 -23.04 2.23
N ASN A 266 12.76 -23.55 1.01
CA ASN A 266 13.89 -23.89 0.11
C ASN A 266 14.79 -22.69 -0.21
N GLY A 267 14.19 -21.50 -0.30
CA GLY A 267 14.90 -20.23 -0.45
C GLY A 267 15.55 -19.69 0.83
N LEU A 268 15.53 -20.42 1.95
CA LEU A 268 16.27 -20.13 3.19
C LEU A 268 15.95 -18.78 3.87
N PHE A 269 14.89 -18.08 3.47
CA PHE A 269 14.49 -16.81 4.08
C PHE A 269 13.57 -16.95 5.30
N ILE A 270 13.01 -18.15 5.55
CA ILE A 270 12.11 -18.37 6.68
C ILE A 270 12.11 -19.84 7.14
N ALA A 271 12.08 -20.04 8.45
CA ALA A 271 11.85 -21.32 9.08
C ALA A 271 10.96 -21.16 10.32
N GLY A 272 10.53 -22.26 10.92
CA GLY A 272 9.73 -22.22 12.14
C GLY A 272 9.79 -23.48 12.98
N ALA A 273 9.54 -23.28 14.26
CA ALA A 273 9.35 -24.32 15.28
C ALA A 273 8.04 -24.07 16.05
N ALA A 274 7.58 -25.05 16.81
CA ALA A 274 6.38 -24.88 17.63
C ALA A 274 6.59 -23.86 18.76
N SER A 275 7.76 -23.86 19.40
CA SER A 275 8.08 -23.02 20.56
C SER A 275 9.01 -21.84 20.25
N PHE A 276 8.96 -20.83 21.14
CA PHE A 276 9.86 -19.68 21.12
C PHE A 276 11.31 -20.13 21.34
N GLU A 277 11.53 -20.97 22.35
CA GLU A 277 12.83 -21.46 22.77
C GLU A 277 13.54 -22.19 21.63
N SER A 278 12.82 -23.05 20.91
CA SER A 278 13.36 -23.74 19.75
C SER A 278 13.65 -22.81 18.58
N THR A 279 12.80 -21.81 18.34
CA THR A 279 13.06 -20.81 17.29
C THR A 279 14.28 -19.94 17.63
N MET A 280 14.50 -19.63 18.90
CA MET A 280 15.72 -18.95 19.34
C MET A 280 16.96 -19.84 19.19
N LYS A 281 16.87 -21.14 19.48
CA LYS A 281 17.96 -22.09 19.16
C LYS A 281 18.27 -22.13 17.67
N MET A 282 17.24 -22.11 16.81
CA MET A 282 17.44 -21.99 15.37
C MET A 282 18.19 -20.70 15.01
N ALA A 283 17.85 -19.56 15.63
CA ALA A 283 18.56 -18.30 15.42
C ALA A 283 20.04 -18.39 15.82
N THR A 284 20.35 -19.01 16.97
CA THR A 284 21.73 -19.25 17.40
C THR A 284 22.50 -20.11 16.40
N ILE A 285 21.93 -21.24 15.95
CA ILE A 285 22.57 -22.10 14.94
C ILE A 285 22.81 -21.33 13.63
N ALA A 286 21.84 -20.53 13.20
CA ALA A 286 21.94 -19.72 11.98
C ALA A 286 22.99 -18.61 12.08
N LEU A 287 23.16 -17.99 13.25
CA LEU A 287 24.22 -17.01 13.48
C LEU A 287 25.61 -17.63 13.39
N ASP A 288 25.81 -18.83 13.97
CA ASP A 288 27.11 -19.48 14.08
C ASP A 288 27.57 -20.15 12.79
N GLN A 289 26.64 -20.55 11.92
CA GLN A 289 26.96 -21.17 10.63
C GLN A 289 27.17 -20.11 9.55
N SER A 290 28.25 -20.25 8.78
CA SER A 290 28.61 -19.36 7.65
C SER A 290 27.76 -19.62 6.41
#